data_AF-A0A947V6U5-F1
#
_entry.id   AF-A0A947V6U5-F1
#
_cell.length_a   1.000
_cell.length_b   1.000
_cell.length_c   1.000
_cell.angle_alpha   90.00
_cell.angle_beta   90.00
_cell.angle_gamma   90.00
#
_symmetry.space_group_name_H-M   'P 1'
#
loop_
_entity.id
_entity.type
_entity.pdbx_description
1 polymer ?
#
loop_
_entity_poly.entity_id
_entity_poly.type
_entity_poly.pdbx_seq_one_letter_code
_entity_poly.pdbx_strand_id
1 'polypeptide(L)'
;MKKIILVACGLLLVMSTPVWAVGEGENEQVRNRVESRGDRAEERLDRRDERIDNRLEQQGERREERFDRRGERMEQGFDRKGDRIENRLDGQGDRINDRLDQKAAHAEAQGKEGLAQRLDKKGDRIDNRLDQKGERINDRMDRRGEHMENRMERRGDRAGARAAGRSGRQR
;
A
#
# COMPACT_ATOMS: atom_id res chain seq x y z
N MET A 1 -25.46 94.46 -4.13
CA MET A 1 -24.27 93.86 -3.48
C MET A 1 -24.59 92.71 -2.51
N LYS A 2 -25.64 92.78 -1.67
CA LYS A 2 -25.97 91.72 -0.69
C LYS A 2 -26.32 90.33 -1.29
N LYS A 3 -26.89 90.27 -2.50
CA LYS A 3 -27.27 89.00 -3.18
C LYS A 3 -26.08 88.18 -3.69
N ILE A 4 -24.98 88.83 -4.08
CA ILE A 4 -23.77 88.14 -4.61
C ILE A 4 -22.99 87.47 -3.48
N ILE A 5 -22.92 88.09 -2.30
CA ILE A 5 -22.22 87.56 -1.13
C ILE A 5 -22.91 86.29 -0.60
N LEU A 6 -24.25 86.26 -0.60
CA LEU A 6 -25.02 85.07 -0.18
C LEU A 6 -24.81 83.87 -1.11
N VAL A 7 -24.72 84.08 -2.42
CA VAL A 7 -24.46 83.01 -3.39
C VAL A 7 -23.04 82.47 -3.25
N ALA A 8 -22.04 83.34 -3.07
CA ALA A 8 -20.65 82.93 -2.84
C ALA A 8 -20.48 82.14 -1.52
N CYS A 9 -21.17 82.54 -0.45
CA CYS A 9 -21.12 81.86 0.85
C CYS A 9 -21.84 80.50 0.83
N GLY A 10 -22.93 80.37 0.06
CA GLY A 10 -23.62 79.09 -0.15
C GLY A 10 -22.80 78.09 -0.98
N LEU A 11 -22.11 78.56 -2.04
CA LEU A 11 -21.22 77.72 -2.86
C LEU A 11 -19.98 77.26 -2.08
N LEU A 12 -19.42 78.10 -1.20
CA LEU A 12 -18.31 77.72 -0.32
C LEU A 12 -18.70 76.67 0.73
N LEU A 13 -19.94 76.70 1.25
CA LEU A 13 -20.43 75.69 2.20
C LEU A 13 -20.65 74.32 1.57
N VAL A 14 -21.12 74.25 0.32
CA VAL A 14 -21.32 72.99 -0.41
C VAL A 14 -19.99 72.40 -0.90
N MET A 15 -19.00 73.24 -1.21
CA MET A 15 -17.64 72.80 -1.55
C MET A 15 -16.79 72.46 -0.32
N SER A 16 -17.23 72.88 0.88
CA SER A 16 -16.55 72.63 2.14
C SER A 16 -17.13 71.45 2.92
N THR A 17 -18.15 70.74 2.42
CA THR A 17 -18.43 69.39 2.92
C THR A 17 -17.38 68.45 2.33
N PRO A 18 -16.43 67.93 3.13
CA PRO A 18 -15.37 67.12 2.60
C PRO A 18 -15.99 65.82 2.06
N VAL A 19 -15.90 65.63 0.74
CA VAL A 19 -16.08 64.33 0.02
C VAL A 19 -15.36 63.14 0.71
N TRP A 20 -14.39 63.46 1.57
CA TRP A 20 -13.50 62.60 2.33
C TRP A 20 -14.27 61.86 3.45
N ALA A 21 -15.32 62.46 4.02
CA ALA A 21 -16.14 61.86 5.07
C ALA A 21 -17.14 60.80 4.53
N VAL A 22 -17.60 60.95 3.30
CA VAL A 22 -18.41 59.90 2.62
C VAL A 22 -17.51 58.74 2.18
N GLY A 23 -16.28 59.04 1.75
CA GLY A 23 -15.29 58.02 1.38
C GLY A 23 -14.84 57.14 2.54
N GLU A 24 -14.71 57.66 3.77
CA GLU A 24 -14.28 56.88 4.95
C GLU A 24 -15.31 55.83 5.37
N GLY A 25 -16.61 56.17 5.40
CA GLY A 25 -17.68 55.24 5.79
C GLY A 25 -17.91 54.12 4.76
N GLU A 26 -17.73 54.40 3.47
CA GLU A 26 -17.76 53.37 2.42
C GLU A 26 -16.54 52.45 2.49
N ASN A 27 -15.34 53.00 2.78
CA ASN A 27 -14.12 52.20 2.93
C ASN A 27 -14.19 51.27 4.15
N GLU A 28 -14.77 51.72 5.27
CA GLU A 28 -14.96 50.89 6.46
C GLU A 28 -15.99 49.78 6.25
N GLN A 29 -17.08 50.05 5.52
CA GLN A 29 -18.03 49.00 5.11
C GLN A 29 -17.41 47.97 4.17
N VAL A 30 -16.58 48.41 3.21
CA VAL A 30 -15.84 47.51 2.31
C VAL A 30 -14.85 46.68 3.12
N ARG A 31 -14.11 47.29 4.05
CA ARG A 31 -13.16 46.62 4.94
C ARG A 31 -13.83 45.54 5.79
N ASN A 32 -14.91 45.87 6.50
CA ASN A 32 -15.67 44.92 7.32
C ASN A 32 -16.23 43.76 6.49
N ARG A 33 -16.69 44.05 5.25
CA ARG A 33 -17.16 43.02 4.32
C ARG A 33 -16.04 42.11 3.84
N VAL A 34 -14.84 42.65 3.62
CA VAL A 34 -13.65 41.87 3.23
C VAL A 34 -13.17 41.01 4.40
N GLU A 35 -13.08 41.55 5.61
CA GLU A 35 -12.73 40.80 6.84
C GLU A 35 -13.74 39.67 7.09
N SER A 36 -15.05 39.97 7.09
CA SER A 36 -16.10 38.94 7.23
C SER A 36 -16.12 37.91 6.09
N ARG A 37 -15.57 38.24 4.91
CA ARG A 37 -15.40 37.27 3.81
C ARG A 37 -14.14 36.44 3.99
N GLY A 38 -13.09 37.03 4.55
CA GLY A 38 -11.86 36.36 4.98
C GLY A 38 -12.16 35.29 6.01
N ASP A 39 -12.81 35.64 7.12
CA ASP A 39 -13.14 34.71 8.20
C ASP A 39 -13.98 33.53 7.71
N ARG A 40 -14.99 33.81 6.87
CA ARG A 40 -15.83 32.76 6.25
C ARG A 40 -15.06 31.92 5.23
N ALA A 41 -14.04 32.47 4.59
CA ALA A 41 -13.20 31.72 3.66
C ALA A 41 -12.28 30.77 4.43
N GLU A 42 -11.66 31.25 5.51
CA GLU A 42 -10.80 30.49 6.40
C GLU A 42 -11.57 29.32 7.04
N GLU A 43 -12.73 29.58 7.64
CA GLU A 43 -13.57 28.54 8.24
C GLU A 43 -14.02 27.47 7.20
N ARG A 44 -14.19 27.87 5.94
CA ARG A 44 -14.50 26.92 4.85
C ARG A 44 -13.29 26.11 4.41
N LEU A 45 -12.09 26.65 4.52
CA LEU A 45 -10.85 25.95 4.21
C LEU A 45 -10.53 24.95 5.33
N ASP A 46 -10.63 25.35 6.60
CA ASP A 46 -10.40 24.46 7.75
C ASP A 46 -11.33 23.24 7.72
N ARG A 47 -12.64 23.47 7.53
CA ARG A 47 -13.61 22.37 7.39
C ARG A 47 -13.35 21.48 6.18
N ARG A 48 -12.69 22.00 5.13
CA ARG A 48 -12.30 21.20 3.96
C ARG A 48 -11.05 20.39 4.26
N ASP A 49 -10.07 20.96 4.93
CA ASP A 49 -8.84 20.28 5.33
C ASP A 49 -9.15 19.13 6.29
N GLU A 50 -9.96 19.36 7.33
CA GLU A 50 -10.41 18.28 8.23
C GLU A 50 -11.11 17.14 7.48
N ARG A 51 -11.97 17.46 6.51
CA ARG A 51 -12.66 16.44 5.70
C ARG A 51 -11.71 15.67 4.78
N ILE A 52 -10.69 16.35 4.26
CA ILE A 52 -9.68 15.73 3.41
C ILE A 52 -8.82 14.78 4.25
N ASP A 53 -8.37 15.22 5.42
CA ASP A 53 -7.53 14.43 6.33
C ASP A 53 -8.25 13.17 6.80
N ASN A 54 -9.46 13.31 7.33
CA ASN A 54 -10.28 12.16 7.75
C ASN A 54 -10.51 11.15 6.61
N ARG A 55 -10.68 11.63 5.37
CA ARG A 55 -10.87 10.77 4.21
C ARG A 55 -9.59 10.05 3.81
N LEU A 56 -8.44 10.71 3.95
CA LEU A 56 -7.14 10.13 3.62
C LEU A 56 -6.71 9.10 4.65
N GLU A 57 -6.95 9.35 5.93
CA GLU A 57 -6.69 8.41 7.02
C GLU A 57 -7.49 7.12 6.82
N GLN A 58 -8.81 7.21 6.65
CA GLN A 58 -9.65 6.05 6.33
C GLN A 58 -9.22 5.33 5.04
N GLN A 59 -8.75 6.05 4.02
CA GLN A 59 -8.23 5.42 2.80
C GLN A 59 -6.88 4.73 3.02
N GLY A 60 -6.06 5.25 3.93
CA GLY A 60 -4.80 4.65 4.36
C GLY A 60 -5.04 3.31 5.05
N GLU A 61 -5.83 3.33 6.13
CA GLU A 61 -6.20 2.15 6.92
C GLU A 61 -6.82 1.05 6.03
N ARG A 62 -7.79 1.40 5.18
CA ARG A 62 -8.44 0.44 4.27
C ARG A 62 -7.47 -0.16 3.26
N ARG A 63 -6.41 0.56 2.86
CA ARG A 63 -5.39 0.02 1.97
C ARG A 63 -4.44 -0.90 2.71
N GLU A 64 -3.99 -0.50 3.89
CA GLU A 64 -3.12 -1.30 4.75
C GLU A 64 -3.77 -2.65 5.08
N GLU A 65 -5.01 -2.64 5.57
CA GLU A 65 -5.77 -3.87 5.87
C GLU A 65 -6.00 -4.76 4.62
N ARG A 66 -6.01 -4.17 3.41
CA ARG A 66 -6.09 -4.94 2.16
C ARG A 66 -4.73 -5.52 1.75
N PHE A 67 -3.64 -4.82 2.05
CA PHE A 67 -2.29 -5.31 1.82
C PHE A 67 -1.98 -6.46 2.77
N ASP A 68 -2.27 -6.34 4.06
CA ASP A 68 -2.01 -7.38 5.06
C ASP A 68 -2.75 -8.67 4.72
N ARG A 69 -4.07 -8.57 4.50
CA ARG A 69 -4.91 -9.72 4.08
C ARG A 69 -4.44 -10.35 2.77
N ARG A 70 -3.80 -9.57 1.89
CA ARG A 70 -3.22 -10.09 0.65
C ARG A 70 -1.89 -10.79 0.90
N GLY A 71 -1.08 -10.28 1.83
CA GLY A 71 0.16 -10.91 2.30
C GLY A 71 -0.12 -12.28 2.90
N GLU A 72 -1.00 -12.34 3.90
CA GLU A 72 -1.42 -13.58 4.57
C GLU A 72 -1.95 -14.63 3.58
N ARG A 73 -2.78 -14.22 2.61
CA ARG A 73 -3.30 -15.13 1.58
C ARG A 73 -2.22 -15.67 0.64
N MET A 74 -1.19 -14.87 0.37
CA MET A 74 -0.06 -15.32 -0.44
C MET A 74 0.81 -16.30 0.32
N GLU A 75 1.13 -16.00 1.57
CA GLU A 75 1.89 -16.88 2.48
C GLU A 75 1.22 -18.24 2.62
N GLN A 76 -0.05 -18.26 3.04
CA GLN A 76 -0.83 -19.51 3.11
C GLN A 76 -0.94 -20.25 1.76
N GLY A 77 -0.88 -19.50 0.65
CA GLY A 77 -0.88 -20.08 -0.69
C GLY A 77 0.44 -20.76 -1.05
N PHE A 78 1.57 -20.26 -0.53
CA PHE A 78 2.87 -20.89 -0.68
C PHE A 78 3.01 -22.12 0.20
N ASP A 79 2.62 -22.04 1.47
CA ASP A 79 2.70 -23.17 2.41
C ASP A 79 1.93 -24.38 1.88
N ARG A 80 0.64 -24.18 1.53
CA ARG A 80 -0.19 -25.24 0.96
C ARG A 80 0.38 -25.82 -0.34
N LYS A 81 1.12 -25.02 -1.09
CA LYS A 81 1.75 -25.47 -2.33
C LYS A 81 3.04 -26.22 -2.05
N GLY A 82 3.81 -25.82 -1.04
CA GLY A 82 4.95 -26.55 -0.48
C GLY A 82 4.50 -27.94 -0.03
N ASP A 83 3.54 -27.99 0.90
CA ASP A 83 2.98 -29.23 1.44
C ASP A 83 2.51 -30.17 0.32
N ARG A 84 1.80 -29.65 -0.68
CA ARG A 84 1.30 -30.47 -1.80
C ARG A 84 2.44 -31.05 -2.63
N ILE A 85 3.54 -30.32 -2.79
CA ILE A 85 4.69 -30.80 -3.55
C ILE A 85 5.46 -31.84 -2.74
N GLU A 86 5.70 -31.61 -1.46
CA GLU A 86 6.36 -32.56 -0.55
C GLU A 86 5.60 -33.89 -0.53
N ASN A 87 4.30 -33.87 -0.18
CA ASN A 87 3.46 -35.06 -0.17
C ASN A 87 3.44 -35.83 -1.51
N ARG A 88 3.57 -35.10 -2.63
CA ARG A 88 3.63 -35.73 -3.96
C ARG A 88 4.99 -36.35 -4.24
N LEU A 89 6.09 -35.74 -3.78
CA LEU A 89 7.43 -36.26 -3.93
C LEU A 89 7.63 -37.50 -3.07
N ASP A 90 7.21 -37.44 -1.80
CA ASP A 90 7.30 -38.57 -0.86
C ASP A 90 6.50 -39.77 -1.38
N GLY A 91 5.21 -39.54 -1.70
CA GLY A 91 4.37 -40.59 -2.25
C GLY A 91 4.79 -41.06 -3.66
N GLN A 92 5.67 -40.34 -4.35
CA GLN A 92 6.32 -40.82 -5.58
C GLN A 92 7.58 -41.64 -5.25
N GLY A 93 8.36 -41.24 -4.26
CA GLY A 93 9.52 -41.97 -3.72
C GLY A 93 9.12 -43.36 -3.24
N ASP A 94 8.12 -43.43 -2.34
CA ASP A 94 7.61 -44.69 -1.80
C ASP A 94 7.23 -45.68 -2.90
N ARG A 95 6.45 -45.22 -3.89
CA ARG A 95 6.04 -46.07 -5.03
C ARG A 95 7.19 -46.54 -5.89
N ILE A 96 8.27 -45.77 -5.97
CA ILE A 96 9.45 -46.16 -6.73
C ILE A 96 10.24 -47.20 -5.94
N ASN A 97 10.42 -46.98 -4.64
CA ASN A 97 11.12 -47.91 -3.74
C ASN A 97 10.39 -49.25 -3.67
N ASP A 98 9.08 -49.26 -3.41
CA ASP A 98 8.26 -50.48 -3.43
C ASP A 98 8.45 -51.31 -4.71
N ARG A 99 8.50 -50.63 -5.86
CA ARG A 99 8.69 -51.29 -7.16
C ARG A 99 10.10 -51.79 -7.40
N LEU A 100 11.10 -51.11 -6.83
CA LEU A 100 12.50 -51.53 -6.94
C LEU A 100 12.77 -52.70 -6.01
N ASP A 101 12.27 -52.65 -4.79
CA ASP A 101 12.39 -53.71 -3.79
C ASP A 101 11.72 -55.00 -4.28
N GLN A 102 10.50 -54.92 -4.83
CA GLN A 102 9.84 -56.07 -5.45
C GLN A 102 10.66 -56.68 -6.60
N LYS A 103 11.32 -55.84 -7.41
CA LYS A 103 12.16 -56.32 -8.51
C LYS A 103 13.48 -56.90 -8.00
N ALA A 104 14.06 -56.34 -6.95
CA ALA A 104 15.28 -56.82 -6.31
C ALA A 104 15.03 -58.19 -5.68
N ALA A 105 13.97 -58.33 -4.89
CA ALA A 105 13.55 -59.59 -4.30
C ALA A 105 13.25 -60.66 -5.37
N HIS A 106 12.60 -60.28 -6.47
CA HIS A 106 12.36 -61.21 -7.58
C HIS A 106 13.65 -61.62 -8.30
N ALA A 107 14.62 -60.72 -8.44
CA ALA A 107 15.92 -61.05 -9.03
C ALA A 107 16.73 -61.97 -8.12
N GLU A 108 16.71 -61.73 -6.82
CA GLU A 108 17.34 -62.57 -5.80
C GLU A 108 16.76 -63.99 -5.80
N ALA A 109 15.42 -64.12 -5.85
CA ALA A 109 14.75 -65.41 -5.96
C ALA A 109 15.12 -66.19 -7.25
N GLN A 110 15.59 -65.50 -8.29
CA GLN A 110 16.10 -66.12 -9.52
C GLN A 110 17.62 -66.39 -9.50
N GLY A 111 18.30 -66.19 -8.36
CA GLY A 111 19.75 -66.32 -8.23
C GLY A 111 20.53 -65.21 -8.96
N LYS A 112 19.89 -64.08 -9.29
CA LYS A 112 20.50 -62.94 -9.99
C LYS A 112 20.95 -61.87 -9.00
N GLU A 113 21.83 -62.22 -8.07
CA GLU A 113 22.32 -61.30 -7.02
C GLU A 113 22.90 -60.00 -7.59
N GLY A 114 23.66 -60.08 -8.69
CA GLY A 114 24.22 -58.90 -9.34
C GLY A 114 23.16 -57.96 -9.95
N LEU A 115 21.97 -58.47 -10.29
CA LEU A 115 20.85 -57.63 -10.72
C LEU A 115 20.15 -57.00 -9.53
N ALA A 116 19.93 -57.75 -8.44
CA ALA A 116 19.35 -57.24 -7.21
C ALA A 116 20.17 -56.05 -6.68
N GLN A 117 21.49 -56.20 -6.51
CA GLN A 117 22.37 -55.10 -6.07
C GLN A 117 22.34 -53.87 -6.99
N ARG A 118 22.10 -54.05 -8.30
CA ARG A 118 21.98 -52.93 -9.25
C ARG A 118 20.65 -52.22 -9.11
N LEU A 119 19.60 -52.92 -8.70
CA LEU A 119 18.28 -52.34 -8.44
C LEU A 119 18.29 -51.55 -7.13
N ASP A 120 18.91 -52.08 -6.06
CA ASP A 120 19.04 -51.37 -4.78
C ASP A 120 19.81 -50.06 -4.95
N LYS A 121 21.00 -50.13 -5.57
CA LYS A 121 21.80 -48.92 -5.89
C LYS A 121 21.05 -47.91 -6.78
N LYS A 122 20.09 -48.39 -7.58
CA LYS A 122 19.24 -47.53 -8.39
C LYS A 122 18.17 -46.86 -7.53
N GLY A 123 17.62 -47.54 -6.54
CA GLY A 123 16.74 -46.99 -5.51
C GLY A 123 17.43 -45.86 -4.77
N ASP A 124 18.59 -46.14 -4.17
CA ASP A 124 19.41 -45.13 -3.46
C ASP A 124 19.66 -43.88 -4.31
N ARG A 125 19.99 -44.08 -5.60
CA ARG A 125 20.25 -42.95 -6.52
C ARG A 125 18.99 -42.16 -6.84
N ILE A 126 17.82 -42.79 -6.86
CA ILE A 126 16.56 -42.10 -7.09
C ILE A 126 16.16 -41.32 -5.83
N ASP A 127 16.28 -41.90 -4.65
CA ASP A 127 15.98 -41.24 -3.38
C ASP A 127 16.84 -39.98 -3.22
N ASN A 128 18.15 -40.11 -3.37
CA ASN A 128 19.07 -38.96 -3.35
C ASN A 128 18.69 -37.87 -4.37
N ARG A 129 18.11 -38.24 -5.52
CA ARG A 129 17.65 -37.26 -6.53
C ARG A 129 16.32 -36.62 -6.16
N LEU A 130 15.43 -37.34 -5.48
CA LEU A 130 14.16 -36.83 -5.00
C LEU A 130 14.39 -35.87 -3.83
N ASP A 131 15.27 -36.21 -2.89
CA ASP A 131 15.65 -35.36 -1.76
C ASP A 131 16.24 -34.02 -2.25
N GLN A 132 17.27 -34.07 -3.12
CA GLN A 132 17.85 -32.87 -3.72
C GLN A 132 16.83 -32.04 -4.51
N LYS A 133 15.82 -32.70 -5.09
CA LYS A 133 14.75 -32.00 -5.80
C LYS A 133 13.77 -31.34 -4.83
N GLY A 134 13.46 -31.99 -3.71
CA GLY A 134 12.68 -31.44 -2.61
C GLY A 134 13.34 -30.18 -2.05
N GLU A 135 14.61 -30.27 -1.66
CA GLU A 135 15.40 -29.13 -1.16
C GLU A 135 15.41 -27.96 -2.16
N ARG A 136 15.67 -28.21 -3.45
CA ARG A 136 15.66 -27.15 -4.47
C ARG A 136 14.30 -26.49 -4.67
N ILE A 137 13.22 -27.21 -4.40
CA ILE A 137 11.86 -26.67 -4.48
C ILE A 137 11.59 -25.80 -3.26
N ASN A 138 11.97 -26.25 -2.06
CA ASN A 138 11.83 -25.52 -0.81
C ASN A 138 12.64 -24.21 -0.86
N ASP A 139 13.91 -24.28 -1.24
CA ASP A 139 14.77 -23.10 -1.47
C ASP A 139 14.18 -22.09 -2.46
N ARG A 140 13.43 -22.56 -3.45
CA ARG A 140 12.79 -21.70 -4.46
C ARG A 140 11.49 -21.10 -3.91
N MET A 141 10.76 -21.82 -3.06
CA MET A 141 9.58 -21.30 -2.38
C MET A 141 9.99 -20.22 -1.39
N ASP A 142 10.99 -20.46 -0.56
CA ASP A 142 11.49 -19.52 0.45
C ASP A 142 11.93 -18.21 -0.19
N ARG A 143 12.82 -18.29 -1.19
CA ARG A 143 13.26 -17.11 -1.97
C ARG A 143 12.10 -16.35 -2.62
N ARG A 144 11.03 -17.05 -3.00
CA ARG A 144 9.84 -16.41 -3.58
C ARG A 144 8.97 -15.77 -2.52
N GLY A 145 8.86 -16.38 -1.34
CA GLY A 145 8.23 -15.82 -0.14
C GLY A 145 8.91 -14.52 0.27
N GLU A 146 10.22 -14.58 0.51
CA GLU A 146 11.05 -13.40 0.84
C GLU A 146 10.92 -12.29 -0.21
N HIS A 147 10.97 -12.62 -1.51
CA HIS A 147 10.83 -11.61 -2.56
C HIS A 147 9.46 -10.93 -2.54
N MET A 148 8.39 -11.67 -2.18
CA MET A 148 7.06 -11.10 -2.05
C MET A 148 6.93 -10.24 -0.79
N GLU A 149 7.45 -10.69 0.33
CA GLU A 149 7.49 -9.94 1.59
C GLU A 149 8.20 -8.59 1.40
N ASN A 150 9.43 -8.61 0.87
CA ASN A 150 10.20 -7.40 0.52
C ASN A 150 9.42 -6.45 -0.42
N ARG A 151 8.64 -7.01 -1.37
CA ARG A 151 7.85 -6.20 -2.30
C ARG A 151 6.64 -5.58 -1.61
N MET A 152 6.06 -6.26 -0.61
CA MET A 152 4.94 -5.78 0.18
C MET A 152 5.39 -4.69 1.14
N GLU A 153 6.48 -4.90 1.87
CA GLU A 153 7.11 -3.91 2.75
C GLU A 153 7.40 -2.60 2.00
N ARG A 154 8.13 -2.67 0.87
CA ARG A 154 8.41 -1.49 0.03
C ARG A 154 7.15 -0.79 -0.49
N ARG A 155 6.04 -1.52 -0.67
CA ARG A 155 4.76 -0.94 -1.08
C ARG A 155 4.08 -0.26 0.12
N GLY A 156 4.15 -0.86 1.30
CA GLY A 156 3.73 -0.28 2.58
C GLY A 156 4.46 1.03 2.85
N ASP A 157 5.80 1.03 2.81
CA ASP A 157 6.63 2.21 3.02
C ASP A 157 6.28 3.35 2.05
N ARG A 158 6.12 3.04 0.76
CA ARG A 158 5.73 4.04 -0.25
C ARG A 158 4.32 4.56 -0.01
N ALA A 159 3.40 3.74 0.50
CA ALA A 159 2.06 4.18 0.84
C ALA A 159 2.10 5.09 2.08
N GLY A 160 2.84 4.71 3.13
CA GLY A 160 3.06 5.51 4.33
C GLY A 160 3.75 6.84 4.03
N ALA A 161 4.83 6.84 3.24
CA ALA A 161 5.54 8.07 2.85
C ALA A 161 4.65 9.03 2.04
N ARG A 162 3.76 8.51 1.18
CA ARG A 162 2.79 9.35 0.44
C ARG A 162 1.70 9.93 1.34
N ALA A 163 1.30 9.22 2.39
CA ALA A 163 0.37 9.74 3.39
C ALA A 163 1.04 10.85 4.23
N ALA A 164 2.24 10.58 4.74
CA ALA A 164 3.01 11.52 5.57
C ALA A 164 3.42 12.79 4.81
N GLY A 165 3.90 12.67 3.57
CA GLY A 165 4.30 13.81 2.74
C GLY A 165 3.14 14.72 2.33
N ARG A 166 1.89 14.25 2.44
CA ARG A 166 0.70 15.07 2.21
C ARG A 166 0.28 15.83 3.46
N SER A 167 0.32 15.17 4.62
CA SER A 167 0.10 15.79 5.93
C SER A 167 1.13 16.89 6.24
N GLY A 168 2.42 16.68 5.88
CA GLY A 168 3.48 17.67 6.10
C GLY A 168 3.44 18.89 5.17
N ARG A 169 2.56 18.91 4.15
CA ARG A 169 2.40 20.06 3.23
C ARG A 169 1.26 21.00 3.65
N GLN A 170 0.46 20.61 4.64
CA GLN A 170 -0.66 21.36 5.20
C GLN A 170 -0.31 22.03 6.55
N ARG A 171 0.96 21.96 6.99
CA ARG A 171 1.48 22.70 8.15
C ARG A 171 2.41 23.82 7.73
#